data_AF-A0A8B8G185-F1
#
_entry.id   AF-A0A8B8G185-F1
#
_cell.length_a   1.000
_cell.length_b   1.000
_cell.length_c   1.000
_cell.angle_alpha   90.00
_cell.angle_beta   90.00
_cell.angle_gamma   90.00
#
_symmetry.space_group_name_H-M   'P 1'
#
loop_
_entity.id
_entity.type
_entity.pdbx_description
1 polymer ?
#
loop_
_entity_poly.entity_id
_entity_poly.type
_entity_poly.pdbx_seq_one_letter_code
_entity_poly.pdbx_strand_id
1 'polypeptide(L)'
;MKVKDILNIHCLCIILQIAGQKLSKTHNLDGIVHHILLFKNENTVLIKMSPTLQSLIFKIQNLHLKCWIHEEPLKLIEDNEQYISFENLPEQLKKLYDLKSYTVMAQCIIDECMAVLNGFDKININEIVHSLKYINSWLHYDQVSFVASMILITLNEDQSIRQKAGILLNLFIKKGLLLIDSVLSG
;
A
#
# COMPACT_ATOMS: atom_id res chain seq x y z
N MET A 1 -13.60 -12.48 -13.76
CA MET A 1 -12.71 -11.30 -13.65
C MET A 1 -11.27 -11.78 -13.55
N LYS A 2 -10.34 -11.28 -14.36
CA LYS A 2 -8.97 -11.83 -14.43
C LYS A 2 -8.10 -11.13 -13.39
N VAL A 3 -7.16 -11.83 -12.76
CA VAL A 3 -6.18 -11.30 -11.78
C VAL A 3 -5.48 -10.01 -12.26
N LYS A 4 -5.33 -9.86 -13.59
CA LYS A 4 -4.82 -8.63 -14.23
C LYS A 4 -5.63 -7.37 -13.90
N ASP A 5 -6.95 -7.48 -13.74
CA ASP A 5 -7.83 -6.32 -13.47
C ASP A 5 -7.61 -5.79 -12.04
N ILE A 6 -7.39 -6.69 -11.06
CA ILE A 6 -7.11 -6.32 -9.66
C ILE A 6 -5.78 -5.56 -9.56
N LEU A 7 -4.74 -6.05 -10.25
CA LEU A 7 -3.42 -5.41 -10.24
C LEU A 7 -3.47 -4.03 -10.90
N ASN A 8 -4.16 -3.92 -12.02
CA ASN A 8 -4.35 -2.65 -12.72
C ASN A 8 -5.06 -1.62 -11.83
N ILE A 9 -6.11 -2.03 -11.11
CA ILE A 9 -6.84 -1.15 -10.20
C ILE A 9 -5.97 -0.76 -8.99
N HIS A 10 -5.14 -1.67 -8.48
CA HIS A 10 -4.11 -1.36 -7.47
C HIS A 10 -3.16 -0.26 -7.95
N CYS A 11 -2.55 -0.45 -9.12
CA CYS A 11 -1.63 0.52 -9.71
C CYS A 11 -2.31 1.87 -9.97
N LEU A 12 -3.54 1.87 -10.49
CA LEU A 12 -4.33 3.08 -10.72
C LEU A 12 -4.54 3.85 -9.42
N CYS A 13 -4.89 3.17 -8.33
CA CYS A 13 -5.09 3.80 -7.03
C CYS A 13 -3.80 4.40 -6.48
N ILE A 14 -2.66 3.74 -6.66
CA ILE A 14 -1.35 4.26 -6.23
C ILE A 14 -0.97 5.49 -7.06
N ILE A 15 -1.10 5.42 -8.39
CA ILE A 15 -0.81 6.55 -9.29
C ILE A 15 -1.68 7.76 -8.92
N LEU A 16 -2.97 7.55 -8.71
CA LEU A 16 -3.88 8.63 -8.36
C LEU A 16 -3.60 9.19 -6.96
N GLN A 17 -3.15 8.39 -5.98
CA GLN A 17 -2.75 8.94 -4.68
C GLN A 17 -1.49 9.81 -4.76
N ILE A 18 -0.54 9.45 -5.63
CA ILE A 18 0.73 10.18 -5.76
C ILE A 18 0.56 11.42 -6.65
N ALA A 19 -0.12 11.26 -7.79
CA ALA A 19 -0.16 12.25 -8.86
C ALA A 19 -1.55 12.83 -9.13
N GLY A 20 -2.61 12.31 -8.51
CA GLY A 20 -3.99 12.70 -8.81
C GLY A 20 -4.28 14.17 -8.63
N GLN A 21 -3.67 14.84 -7.64
CA GLN A 21 -3.80 16.29 -7.46
C GLN A 21 -3.16 17.11 -8.60
N LYS A 22 -2.05 16.64 -9.18
CA LYS A 22 -1.40 17.31 -10.32
C LYS A 22 -2.16 17.03 -11.62
N LEU A 23 -2.62 15.79 -11.77
CA LEU A 23 -3.38 15.35 -12.94
C LEU A 23 -4.76 16.01 -13.00
N SER A 24 -5.45 16.20 -11.86
CA SER A 24 -6.78 16.81 -11.82
C SER A 24 -6.81 18.27 -12.27
N LYS A 25 -5.67 18.96 -12.24
CA LYS A 25 -5.53 20.33 -12.75
C LYS A 25 -5.52 20.41 -14.28
N THR A 26 -5.17 19.33 -14.96
CA THR A 26 -4.96 19.30 -16.41
C THR A 26 -5.86 18.29 -17.13
N HIS A 27 -6.43 17.34 -16.39
CA HIS A 27 -7.23 16.24 -16.93
C HIS A 27 -8.45 16.01 -16.04
N ASN A 28 -9.58 15.68 -16.66
CA ASN A 28 -10.73 15.19 -15.91
C ASN A 28 -10.48 13.74 -15.46
N LEU A 29 -10.39 13.52 -14.14
CA LEU A 29 -10.16 12.20 -13.53
C LEU A 29 -11.46 11.45 -13.20
N ASP A 30 -12.64 12.04 -13.39
CA ASP A 30 -13.93 11.47 -13.01
C ASP A 30 -14.17 10.09 -13.64
N GLY A 31 -13.83 9.92 -14.92
CA GLY A 31 -13.98 8.64 -15.60
C GLY A 31 -13.08 7.53 -15.01
N ILE A 32 -11.87 7.89 -14.59
CA ILE A 32 -10.92 6.97 -13.98
C ILE A 32 -11.38 6.61 -12.57
N VAL A 33 -11.80 7.58 -11.77
CA VAL A 33 -12.35 7.36 -10.43
C VAL A 33 -13.62 6.51 -10.54
N HIS A 34 -14.53 6.84 -11.43
CA HIS A 34 -15.76 6.08 -11.65
C HIS A 34 -15.48 4.63 -12.01
N HIS A 35 -14.49 4.37 -12.88
CA HIS A 35 -14.06 3.01 -13.20
C HIS A 35 -13.57 2.23 -11.96
N ILE A 36 -12.79 2.87 -11.08
CA ILE A 36 -12.36 2.27 -9.79
C ILE A 36 -13.56 1.98 -8.88
N LEU A 37 -14.58 2.86 -8.86
CA LEU A 37 -15.75 2.68 -7.99
C LEU A 37 -16.71 1.61 -8.52
N LEU A 38 -16.89 1.51 -9.83
CA LEU A 38 -17.61 0.41 -10.46
C LEU A 38 -16.94 -0.91 -10.12
N PHE A 39 -15.62 -0.98 -10.26
CA PHE A 39 -14.84 -2.15 -9.84
C PHE A 39 -15.08 -2.49 -8.38
N LYS A 40 -15.11 -1.49 -7.48
CA LYS A 40 -15.40 -1.68 -6.06
C LYS A 40 -16.76 -2.37 -5.87
N ASN A 41 -17.81 -1.81 -6.47
CA ASN A 41 -19.20 -2.26 -6.32
C ASN A 41 -19.43 -3.66 -6.87
N GLU A 42 -18.88 -3.95 -8.04
CA GLU A 42 -18.97 -5.27 -8.68
C GLU A 42 -18.26 -6.36 -7.84
N ASN A 43 -17.14 -6.02 -7.22
CA ASN A 43 -16.35 -6.98 -6.46
C ASN A 43 -16.77 -7.10 -5.01
N THR A 44 -17.40 -6.10 -4.40
CA THR A 44 -17.99 -6.26 -3.06
C THR A 44 -19.04 -7.38 -2.98
N VAL A 45 -19.67 -7.74 -4.11
CA VAL A 45 -20.70 -8.78 -4.18
C VAL A 45 -20.14 -10.14 -4.61
N LEU A 46 -19.09 -10.17 -5.44
CA LEU A 46 -18.60 -11.39 -6.11
C LEU A 46 -17.28 -11.95 -5.56
N ILE A 47 -16.35 -11.12 -5.09
CA ILE A 47 -15.00 -11.54 -4.68
C ILE A 47 -14.56 -10.69 -3.48
N LYS A 48 -14.21 -11.34 -2.37
CA LYS A 48 -13.67 -10.64 -1.19
C LYS A 48 -12.37 -9.88 -1.58
N MET A 49 -12.49 -8.58 -1.77
CA MET A 49 -11.40 -7.68 -2.13
C MET A 49 -10.38 -7.62 -0.99
N SER A 50 -9.08 -7.45 -1.30
CA SER A 50 -8.08 -7.32 -0.24
C SER A 50 -8.29 -6.03 0.57
N PRO A 51 -8.03 -6.05 1.89
CA PRO A 51 -8.14 -4.86 2.74
C PRO A 51 -7.30 -3.68 2.23
N THR A 52 -6.10 -3.96 1.71
CA THR A 52 -5.21 -2.97 1.09
C THR A 52 -5.89 -2.26 -0.07
N LEU A 53 -6.49 -3.01 -0.99
CA LEU A 53 -7.18 -2.39 -2.12
C LEU A 53 -8.40 -1.58 -1.70
N GLN A 54 -9.16 -2.08 -0.72
CA GLN A 54 -10.30 -1.34 -0.16
C GLN A 54 -9.87 0.00 0.44
N SER A 55 -8.77 0.00 1.20
CA SER A 55 -8.17 1.22 1.77
C SER A 55 -7.73 2.20 0.68
N LEU A 56 -7.02 1.71 -0.34
CA LEU A 56 -6.56 2.53 -1.46
C LEU A 56 -7.73 3.17 -2.22
N ILE A 57 -8.78 2.40 -2.53
CA ILE A 57 -9.98 2.90 -3.21
C ILE A 57 -10.71 3.93 -2.34
N PHE A 58 -10.85 3.67 -1.04
CA PHE A 58 -11.47 4.61 -0.10
C PHE A 58 -10.71 5.94 -0.03
N LYS A 59 -9.38 5.88 -0.05
CA LYS A 59 -8.53 7.08 -0.08
C LYS A 59 -8.70 7.88 -1.38
N ILE A 60 -8.82 7.21 -2.53
CA ILE A 60 -9.18 7.85 -3.81
C ILE A 60 -10.57 8.49 -3.77
N GLN A 61 -11.57 7.78 -3.23
CA GLN A 61 -12.92 8.34 -3.05
C GLN A 61 -12.89 9.63 -2.23
N ASN A 62 -12.17 9.62 -1.11
CA ASN A 62 -12.06 10.80 -0.25
C ASN A 62 -11.31 11.95 -0.92
N LEU A 63 -10.22 11.66 -1.64
CA LEU A 63 -9.46 12.67 -2.37
C LEU A 63 -10.33 13.31 -3.47
N HIS A 64 -11.09 12.50 -4.20
CA HIS A 64 -12.01 12.96 -5.24
C HIS A 64 -13.19 13.78 -4.67
N LEU A 65 -13.84 13.31 -3.60
CA LEU A 65 -14.92 14.04 -2.91
C LEU A 65 -14.48 15.38 -2.33
N LYS A 66 -13.22 15.48 -1.91
CA LYS A 66 -12.60 16.74 -1.45
C LYS A 66 -12.02 17.56 -2.61
N CYS A 67 -12.40 17.27 -3.85
CA CYS A 67 -11.92 17.90 -5.08
C CYS A 67 -10.39 17.90 -5.25
N TRP A 68 -9.66 17.03 -4.55
CA TRP A 68 -8.19 17.06 -4.45
C TRP A 68 -7.63 18.35 -3.79
N ILE A 69 -8.47 19.12 -3.07
CA ILE A 69 -8.21 20.52 -2.65
C ILE A 69 -7.53 20.65 -1.25
N HIS A 70 -7.42 19.59 -0.45
CA HIS A 70 -6.99 19.74 0.97
C HIS A 70 -5.59 19.23 1.36
N GLU A 71 -4.80 18.67 0.43
CA GLU A 71 -3.33 18.75 0.60
C GLU A 71 -2.91 20.09 0.00
N GLU A 72 -2.15 20.92 0.74
CA GLU A 72 -1.56 22.12 0.14
C GLU A 72 -0.88 21.70 -1.16
N PRO A 73 -1.29 22.26 -2.32
CA PRO A 73 -0.56 22.00 -3.54
C PRO A 73 0.85 22.52 -3.29
N LEU A 74 1.83 21.62 -3.30
CA LEU A 74 3.24 22.01 -3.32
C LEU A 74 3.38 23.05 -4.44
N LYS A 75 3.67 24.31 -4.06
CA LYS A 75 3.99 25.43 -4.98
C LYS A 75 5.33 25.13 -5.66
N LEU A 76 5.39 24.08 -6.47
CA LEU A 76 6.65 23.60 -7.02
C LEU A 76 6.69 23.56 -8.53
N ILE A 77 5.54 23.74 -9.17
CA ILE A 77 5.47 23.82 -10.63
C ILE A 77 4.39 24.83 -11.00
N GLU A 78 4.66 26.11 -10.75
CA GLU A 78 4.14 27.14 -11.64
C GLU A 78 4.80 26.88 -13.00
N ASP A 79 3.97 26.74 -14.04
CA ASP A 79 4.28 26.56 -15.46
C ASP A 79 5.77 26.56 -15.81
N ASN A 80 6.40 25.39 -15.76
CA ASN A 80 7.72 25.21 -16.33
C ASN A 80 7.67 23.99 -17.25
N GLU A 81 7.55 24.26 -18.54
CA GLU A 81 7.71 23.30 -19.65
C GLU A 81 9.06 22.55 -19.60
N GLN A 82 9.98 22.93 -18.72
CA GLN A 82 11.29 22.29 -18.52
C GLN A 82 11.27 20.99 -17.70
N TYR A 83 10.17 20.67 -16.98
CA TYR A 83 10.12 19.53 -16.05
C TYR A 83 9.09 18.45 -16.44
N ILE A 84 9.17 18.00 -17.70
CA ILE A 84 8.25 17.01 -18.29
C ILE A 84 8.55 15.58 -17.80
N SER A 85 9.76 15.31 -17.32
CA SER A 85 10.19 14.00 -16.81
C SER A 85 10.77 14.09 -15.39
N PHE A 86 10.70 12.98 -14.63
CA PHE A 86 11.26 12.90 -13.28
C PHE A 86 12.78 13.12 -13.29
N GLU A 87 13.49 12.64 -14.32
CA GLU A 87 14.94 12.84 -14.41
C GLU A 87 15.32 14.32 -14.51
N ASN A 88 14.42 15.16 -15.05
CA ASN A 88 14.65 16.59 -15.20
C ASN A 88 14.30 17.40 -13.95
N LEU A 89 13.71 16.79 -12.92
CA LEU A 89 13.40 17.49 -11.67
C LEU A 89 14.68 17.91 -10.94
N PRO A 90 14.68 19.11 -10.33
CA PRO A 90 15.68 19.49 -9.34
C PRO A 90 15.84 18.43 -8.25
N GLU A 91 17.08 18.20 -7.82
CA GLU A 91 17.42 17.14 -6.86
C GLU A 91 16.65 17.26 -5.54
N GLN A 92 16.38 18.50 -5.10
CA GLN A 92 15.59 18.79 -3.90
C GLN A 92 14.15 18.27 -4.02
N LEU A 93 13.58 18.31 -5.22
CA LEU A 93 12.24 17.80 -5.50
C LEU A 93 12.23 16.28 -5.61
N LYS A 94 13.23 15.70 -6.28
CA LYS A 94 13.40 14.24 -6.34
C LYS A 94 13.44 13.64 -4.95
N LYS A 95 14.27 14.21 -4.06
CA LYS A 95 14.34 13.80 -2.64
C LYS A 95 13.00 13.87 -1.91
N LEU A 96 12.18 14.87 -2.21
CA LEU A 96 10.86 15.01 -1.60
C LEU A 96 9.87 13.94 -2.13
N TYR A 97 9.93 13.64 -3.42
CA TYR A 97 9.16 12.53 -4.01
C TYR A 97 9.63 11.17 -3.50
N ASP A 98 10.94 10.96 -3.40
CA ASP A 98 11.54 9.76 -2.81
C ASP A 98 11.03 9.57 -1.38
N LEU A 99 11.12 10.61 -0.54
CA LEU A 99 10.62 10.57 0.84
C LEU A 99 9.12 10.27 0.91
N LYS A 100 8.30 10.92 0.06
CA LYS A 100 6.85 10.65 0.01
C LYS A 100 6.58 9.22 -0.45
N SER A 101 7.35 8.70 -1.41
CA SER A 101 7.26 7.32 -1.88
C SER A 101 7.61 6.31 -0.78
N TYR A 102 8.67 6.57 0.00
CA TYR A 102 9.06 5.74 1.15
C TYR A 102 8.01 5.78 2.25
N THR A 103 7.39 6.94 2.48
CA THR A 103 6.31 7.08 3.47
C THR A 103 5.07 6.28 3.07
N VAL A 104 4.69 6.34 1.79
CA VAL A 104 3.58 5.54 1.26
C VAL A 104 3.90 4.05 1.34
N MET A 105 5.12 3.64 0.96
CA MET A 105 5.58 2.26 1.08
C MET A 105 5.52 1.78 2.52
N ALA A 106 6.07 2.54 3.47
CA ALA A 106 6.03 2.23 4.89
C ALA A 106 4.60 2.05 5.40
N GLN A 107 3.68 2.94 5.01
CA GLN A 107 2.27 2.80 5.38
C GLN A 107 1.64 1.52 4.81
N CYS A 108 1.92 1.18 3.55
CA CYS A 108 1.39 -0.05 2.94
C CYS A 108 1.93 -1.31 3.62
N ILE A 109 3.20 -1.31 4.04
CA ILE A 109 3.80 -2.43 4.78
C ILE A 109 3.13 -2.55 6.16
N ILE A 110 2.98 -1.43 6.88
CA ILE A 110 2.30 -1.39 8.19
C ILE A 110 0.86 -1.92 8.09
N ASP A 111 0.09 -1.46 7.10
CA ASP A 111 -1.29 -1.91 6.88
C ASP A 111 -1.36 -3.42 6.65
N GLU A 112 -0.41 -3.98 5.90
CA GLU A 112 -0.31 -5.42 5.67
C GLU A 112 0.05 -6.19 6.95
N CYS A 113 1.04 -5.72 7.71
CA CYS A 113 1.43 -6.34 8.98
C CYS A 113 0.24 -6.37 9.97
N MET A 114 -0.52 -5.28 10.07
CA MET A 114 -1.73 -5.21 10.89
C MET A 114 -2.81 -6.19 10.42
N ALA A 115 -3.01 -6.33 9.11
CA ALA A 115 -3.96 -7.30 8.56
C ALA A 115 -3.55 -8.75 8.88
N VAL A 116 -2.26 -9.08 8.78
CA VAL A 116 -1.70 -10.39 9.14
C VAL A 116 -1.89 -10.70 10.63
N LEU A 117 -1.54 -9.76 11.51
CA LEU A 117 -1.70 -9.91 12.96
C LEU A 117 -3.17 -10.12 13.36
N ASN A 118 -4.07 -9.31 12.82
CA ASN A 118 -5.50 -9.41 13.11
C ASN A 118 -6.13 -10.67 12.51
N GLY A 119 -5.63 -11.16 11.38
CA GLY A 119 -6.08 -12.38 10.73
C GLY A 119 -5.76 -13.64 11.53
N PHE A 120 -4.68 -13.64 12.31
CA PHE A 120 -4.19 -14.85 12.99
C PHE A 120 -5.14 -15.44 14.03
N ASP A 121 -6.02 -14.66 14.67
CA ASP A 121 -7.02 -15.25 15.60
C ASP A 121 -8.26 -15.78 14.89
N LYS A 122 -8.48 -15.37 13.63
CA LYS A 122 -9.74 -15.59 12.90
C LYS A 122 -9.60 -16.59 11.75
N ILE A 123 -8.39 -16.84 11.29
CA ILE A 123 -8.08 -17.53 10.04
C ILE A 123 -7.05 -18.63 10.33
N ASN A 124 -7.19 -19.79 9.68
CA ASN A 124 -6.19 -20.85 9.77
C ASN A 124 -4.83 -20.31 9.29
N ILE A 125 -3.75 -20.55 10.05
CA ILE A 125 -2.37 -20.22 9.67
C ILE A 125 -2.03 -20.60 8.23
N ASN A 126 -2.53 -21.74 7.74
CA ASN A 126 -2.29 -22.18 6.38
C ASN A 126 -2.95 -21.26 5.33
N GLU A 127 -4.08 -20.63 5.65
CA GLU A 127 -4.75 -19.65 4.80
C GLU A 127 -4.03 -18.30 4.83
N ILE A 128 -3.41 -17.90 5.95
CA ILE A 128 -2.55 -16.71 6.01
C ILE A 128 -1.30 -16.92 5.14
N VAL A 129 -0.65 -18.07 5.28
CA VAL A 129 0.50 -18.47 4.46
C VAL A 129 0.12 -18.54 2.98
N HIS A 130 -1.05 -19.11 2.66
CA HIS A 130 -1.56 -19.14 1.29
C HIS A 130 -1.83 -17.73 0.76
N SER A 131 -2.49 -16.88 1.53
CA SER A 131 -2.77 -15.50 1.16
C SER A 131 -1.49 -14.73 0.89
N LEU A 132 -0.50 -14.81 1.79
CA LEU A 132 0.80 -14.14 1.59
C LEU A 132 1.57 -14.70 0.40
N LYS A 133 1.43 -15.99 0.07
CA LYS A 133 2.14 -16.63 -1.05
C LYS A 133 1.55 -16.28 -2.43
N TYR A 134 0.24 -16.03 -2.50
CA TYR A 134 -0.47 -15.81 -3.77
C TYR A 134 -0.94 -14.37 -3.98
N ILE A 135 -0.85 -13.51 -2.96
CA ILE A 135 -1.08 -12.07 -3.04
C ILE A 135 0.28 -11.37 -3.19
N ASN A 136 0.32 -10.28 -3.94
CA ASN A 136 1.44 -9.34 -3.91
C ASN A 136 1.61 -8.78 -2.49
N SER A 137 2.44 -9.45 -1.71
CA SER A 137 2.72 -9.14 -0.31
C SER A 137 4.09 -8.48 -0.19
N TRP A 138 4.17 -7.44 0.64
CA TRP A 138 5.42 -6.76 0.94
C TRP A 138 6.46 -7.68 1.58
N LEU A 139 6.02 -8.78 2.22
CA LEU A 139 6.92 -9.83 2.69
C LEU A 139 7.78 -10.41 1.56
N HIS A 140 7.33 -10.43 0.30
CA HIS A 140 8.17 -10.93 -0.81
C HIS A 140 9.06 -9.87 -1.43
N TYR A 141 8.62 -8.61 -1.39
CA TYR A 141 9.31 -7.50 -2.03
C TYR A 141 10.40 -6.88 -1.13
N ASP A 142 10.13 -6.79 0.17
CA ASP A 142 11.06 -6.25 1.17
C ASP A 142 10.82 -6.89 2.54
N GLN A 143 11.49 -8.03 2.77
CA GLN A 143 11.39 -8.80 4.01
C GLN A 143 11.87 -8.02 5.23
N VAL A 144 12.91 -7.18 5.08
CA VAL A 144 13.50 -6.44 6.20
C VAL A 144 12.53 -5.36 6.67
N SER A 145 12.03 -4.55 5.75
CA SER A 145 11.05 -3.51 6.09
C SER A 145 9.75 -4.10 6.63
N PHE A 146 9.34 -5.29 6.16
CA PHE A 146 8.20 -6.02 6.72
C PHE A 146 8.43 -6.43 8.17
N VAL A 147 9.59 -7.03 8.49
CA VAL A 147 9.95 -7.42 9.87
C VAL A 147 10.00 -6.19 10.77
N ALA A 148 10.71 -5.14 10.36
CA ALA A 148 10.83 -3.90 11.11
C ALA A 148 9.46 -3.28 11.39
N SER A 149 8.56 -3.25 10.38
CA SER A 149 7.20 -2.75 10.54
C SER A 149 6.37 -3.60 11.51
N MET A 150 6.49 -4.94 11.44
CA MET A 150 5.83 -5.87 12.36
C MET A 150 6.31 -5.67 13.82
N ILE A 151 7.59 -5.37 14.02
CA ILE A 151 8.14 -5.02 15.34
C ILE A 151 7.56 -3.67 15.78
N LEU A 152 7.66 -2.64 14.94
CA LEU A 152 7.23 -1.28 15.24
C LEU A 152 5.76 -1.21 15.68
N ILE A 153 4.86 -1.86 14.96
CA ILE A 153 3.42 -1.85 15.32
C ILE A 153 3.13 -2.57 16.64
N THR A 154 4.00 -3.47 17.10
CA THR A 154 3.79 -4.23 18.35
C THR A 154 4.54 -3.66 19.55
N LEU A 155 5.43 -2.68 19.36
CA LEU A 155 6.20 -2.07 20.46
C LEU A 155 5.31 -1.51 21.57
N ASN A 156 4.24 -0.80 21.20
CA ASN A 156 3.33 -0.15 22.14
C ASN A 156 2.12 -1.02 22.52
N GLU A 157 2.04 -2.25 22.02
CA GLU A 157 0.93 -3.16 22.25
C GLU A 157 1.14 -4.03 23.50
N ASP A 158 0.14 -4.83 23.85
CA ASP A 158 0.26 -5.76 24.96
C ASP A 158 1.21 -6.94 24.67
N GLN A 159 1.57 -7.67 25.72
CA GLN A 159 2.49 -8.82 25.61
C GLN A 159 1.92 -9.94 24.73
N SER A 160 0.59 -10.08 24.65
CA SER A 160 -0.07 -11.09 23.83
C SER A 160 0.18 -10.82 22.35
N ILE A 161 -0.05 -9.59 21.90
CA ILE A 161 0.17 -9.15 20.52
C ILE A 161 1.64 -9.29 20.12
N ARG A 162 2.57 -8.92 21.01
CA ARG A 162 4.01 -9.11 20.76
C ARG A 162 4.39 -10.58 20.60
N GLN A 163 3.91 -11.46 21.47
CA GLN A 163 4.17 -12.91 21.36
C GLN A 163 3.60 -13.48 20.07
N LYS A 164 2.41 -13.03 19.68
CA LYS A 164 1.73 -13.41 18.45
C LYS A 164 2.54 -13.03 17.20
N ALA A 165 3.08 -11.81 17.16
CA ALA A 165 3.99 -11.37 16.11
C ALA A 165 5.23 -12.27 16.02
N GLY A 166 5.86 -12.58 17.16
CA GLY A 166 7.02 -13.49 17.20
C GLY A 166 6.70 -14.89 16.69
N ILE A 167 5.54 -15.45 17.04
CA ILE A 167 5.08 -16.75 16.55
C ILE A 167 4.88 -16.72 15.03
N LEU A 168 4.24 -15.66 14.51
CA LEU A 168 4.02 -15.44 13.08
C LEU A 168 5.33 -15.38 12.29
N LEU A 169 6.30 -14.58 12.73
CA LEU A 169 7.60 -14.45 12.07
C LEU A 169 8.33 -15.79 12.02
N ASN A 170 8.34 -16.54 13.13
CA ASN A 170 8.95 -17.88 13.18
C ASN A 170 8.23 -18.88 12.25
N LEU A 171 6.90 -18.78 12.14
CA LEU A 171 6.13 -19.60 11.20
C LEU A 171 6.46 -19.25 9.75
N PHE A 172 6.63 -17.98 9.41
CA PHE A 172 7.02 -17.55 8.06
C PHE A 172 8.40 -18.06 7.68
N ILE A 173 9.35 -18.08 8.62
CA ILE A 173 10.65 -18.74 8.42
C ILE A 173 10.45 -20.23 8.12
N LYS A 174 9.72 -20.96 8.96
CA LYS A 174 9.49 -22.40 8.79
C LYS A 174 8.79 -22.76 7.48
N LYS A 175 7.96 -21.86 6.96
CA LYS A 175 7.23 -22.04 5.69
C LYS A 175 8.01 -21.53 4.46
N GLY A 176 9.23 -21.02 4.65
CA GLY A 176 10.07 -20.50 3.58
C GLY A 176 9.55 -19.20 2.96
N LEU A 177 8.73 -18.45 3.68
CA LEU A 177 8.24 -17.12 3.25
C LEU A 177 9.17 -15.98 3.69
N LEU A 178 9.97 -16.21 4.73
CA LEU A 178 10.83 -15.22 5.34
C LEU A 178 12.22 -15.81 5.58
N LEU A 179 13.27 -15.09 5.19
CA LEU A 179 14.66 -15.48 5.43
C LEU A 179 15.06 -15.11 6.86
N ILE A 180 15.89 -15.96 7.48
CA ILE A 180 16.44 -15.70 8.81
C ILE A 180 17.28 -14.42 8.81
N ASP A 181 18.09 -14.21 7.77
CA ASP A 181 18.94 -13.01 7.65
C ASP A 181 18.13 -11.71 7.60
N SER A 182 16.95 -11.75 6.98
CA SER A 182 16.04 -10.61 6.95
C SER A 182 15.42 -10.32 8.32
N VAL A 183 15.21 -11.35 9.15
CA VAL A 183 14.75 -11.19 10.55
C VAL A 183 15.85 -10.64 11.45
N LEU A 184 17.11 -11.00 11.21
CA LEU A 184 18.23 -10.45 11.98
C LEU A 184 18.54 -8.99 11.60
N SER A 185 18.27 -8.63 10.35
CA SER A 185 18.56 -7.27 9.83
C SER A 185 17.46 -6.26 10.15
N GLY A 186 16.21 -6.70 10.24
CA GLY A 186 15.04 -5.87 10.56
C GLY A 186 14.82 -5.72 12.06
#